data_AF-A0A1E9WA11-F1
#
_entry.id   AF-A0A1E9WA11-F1
#
_cell.length_a   1.000
_cell.length_b   1.000
_cell.length_c   1.000
_cell.angle_alpha   90.00
_cell.angle_beta   90.00
_cell.angle_gamma   90.00
#
_symmetry.space_group_name_H-M   'P 1'
#
loop_
_entity.id
_entity.type
_entity.pdbx_description
1 polymer ?
#
loop_
_entity_poly.entity_id
_entity_poly.type
_entity_poly.pdbx_seq_one_letter_code
_entity_poly.pdbx_strand_id
1 'polypeptide(L)'
;MENDTNIVMEHLKRRAKRRLFLWLFGTSAGLITILITVFVTLFLILAAGSIDNSDSDSSSGGEAFTGEYSEGLPIYKEIKGRGPFSDEIAQYAVGAAVKYKLLPSVILSQYGYESAFGTSASARNDLNYFGITWFDGCLFPKGTARGIGGIEGGWYMKFPNSKAAFSYYGFMVATQSNFNACVGNKSPGASLLILGRGGYAAAGITEDSPYYTGCMSIITSNKLTEYDEFAIKHWGEGGNNNGTITGEWTNPFPGSSLDKSSFSGGQLFGTNPGGEFRPNGFHDG
;
A
#
# COMPACT_ATOMS: atom_id res chain seq x y z
N MET A 1 -54.45 61.72 31.34
CA MET A 1 -53.00 61.91 31.62
C MET A 1 -52.33 60.71 32.28
N GLU A 2 -53.05 59.79 32.93
CA GLU A 2 -52.43 58.61 33.60
C GLU A 2 -52.16 57.41 32.66
N ASN A 3 -52.84 57.35 31.51
CA ASN A 3 -52.70 56.24 30.56
C ASN A 3 -51.47 56.39 29.63
N ASP A 4 -51.09 57.63 29.28
CA ASP A 4 -49.97 57.89 28.38
C ASP A 4 -48.60 57.67 29.05
N THR A 5 -48.49 57.94 30.36
CA THR A 5 -47.29 57.68 31.15
C THR A 5 -46.97 56.20 31.28
N ASN A 6 -47.98 55.33 31.35
CA ASN A 6 -47.80 53.88 31.42
C ASN A 6 -47.27 53.31 30.10
N ILE A 7 -47.79 53.76 28.96
CA ILE A 7 -47.37 53.29 27.62
C ILE A 7 -45.92 53.70 27.34
N VAL A 8 -45.54 54.95 27.63
CA VAL A 8 -44.17 55.44 27.41
C VAL A 8 -43.16 54.70 28.30
N MET A 9 -43.51 54.44 29.57
CA MET A 9 -42.63 53.73 30.50
C MET A 9 -42.45 52.26 30.12
N GLU A 10 -43.48 51.62 29.56
CA GLU A 10 -43.39 50.24 29.08
C GLU A 10 -42.51 50.12 27.82
N HIS A 11 -42.62 51.08 26.89
CA HIS A 11 -41.76 51.15 25.71
C HIS A 11 -40.28 51.38 26.08
N LEU A 12 -40.00 52.23 27.08
CA LEU A 12 -38.64 52.44 27.57
C LEU A 12 -38.06 51.18 28.24
N LYS A 13 -38.85 50.46 29.05
CA LYS A 13 -38.43 49.19 29.66
C LYS A 13 -38.12 48.12 28.61
N ARG A 14 -38.93 48.00 27.55
CA ARG A 14 -38.66 47.04 26.45
C ARG A 14 -37.42 47.42 25.65
N ARG A 15 -37.18 48.73 25.41
CA ARG A 15 -35.98 49.21 24.70
C ARG A 15 -34.70 49.00 25.51
N ALA A 16 -34.75 49.19 26.82
CA ALA A 16 -33.64 48.90 27.73
C ALA A 16 -33.32 47.40 27.79
N LYS A 17 -34.35 46.52 27.88
CA LYS A 17 -34.15 45.06 27.86
C LYS A 17 -33.53 44.55 26.56
N ARG A 18 -33.93 45.08 25.40
CA ARG A 18 -33.34 44.70 24.10
C ARG A 18 -31.88 45.15 23.96
N ARG A 19 -31.53 46.34 24.48
CA ARG A 19 -30.14 46.83 24.47
C ARG A 19 -29.24 46.04 25.43
N LEU A 20 -29.76 45.65 26.60
CA LEU A 20 -29.03 44.79 27.53
C LEU A 20 -28.81 43.38 26.97
N PHE A 21 -29.81 42.82 26.29
CA PHE A 21 -29.70 41.51 25.61
C PHE A 21 -28.65 41.53 24.48
N LEU A 22 -28.69 42.55 23.60
CA LEU A 22 -27.69 42.70 22.54
C LEU A 22 -26.27 42.95 23.08
N TRP A 23 -26.13 43.64 24.21
CA TRP A 23 -24.84 43.86 24.85
C TRP A 23 -24.28 42.60 25.53
N LEU A 24 -25.14 41.81 26.22
CA LEU A 24 -24.73 40.54 26.84
C LEU A 24 -24.34 39.47 25.81
N PHE A 25 -25.05 39.37 24.69
CA PHE A 25 -24.82 38.32 23.69
C PHE A 25 -23.86 38.71 22.55
N GLY A 26 -23.74 40.01 22.24
CA GLY A 26 -22.81 40.52 21.23
C GLY A 26 -21.35 40.51 21.67
N THR A 27 -21.08 40.67 22.98
CA THR A 27 -19.71 40.70 23.53
C THR A 27 -19.21 39.33 23.98
N SER A 28 -20.12 38.44 24.42
CA SER A 28 -19.77 37.08 24.87
C SER A 28 -19.50 36.11 23.72
N ALA A 29 -20.17 36.24 22.57
CA ALA A 29 -19.92 35.40 21.40
C ALA A 29 -18.50 35.58 20.81
N GLY A 30 -17.96 36.80 20.85
CA GLY A 30 -16.59 37.10 20.43
C GLY A 30 -15.53 36.52 21.38
N LEU A 31 -15.77 36.60 22.69
CA LEU A 31 -14.86 36.02 23.70
C LEU A 31 -14.85 34.49 23.66
N ILE A 32 -16.01 33.85 23.44
CA ILE A 32 -16.11 32.39 23.34
C ILE A 32 -15.40 31.87 22.09
N THR A 33 -15.52 32.57 20.96
CA THR A 33 -14.83 32.18 19.71
C THR A 33 -13.30 32.35 19.82
N ILE A 34 -12.82 33.40 20.50
CA ILE A 34 -11.39 33.56 20.79
C ILE A 34 -10.89 32.48 21.76
N LEU A 35 -11.66 32.13 22.80
CA LEU A 35 -11.29 31.06 23.73
C LEU A 35 -11.22 29.68 23.05
N ILE A 36 -12.17 29.37 22.15
CA ILE A 36 -12.16 28.11 21.40
C ILE A 36 -10.96 28.06 20.45
N THR A 37 -10.66 29.14 19.74
CA THR A 37 -9.50 29.18 18.83
C THR A 37 -8.18 29.06 19.59
N VAL A 38 -8.03 29.75 20.72
CA VAL A 38 -6.86 29.59 21.60
C VAL A 38 -6.76 28.16 22.12
N PHE A 39 -7.86 27.56 22.57
CA PHE A 39 -7.88 26.18 23.07
C PHE A 39 -7.52 25.16 21.99
N VAL A 40 -8.04 25.31 20.76
CA VAL A 40 -7.69 24.45 19.62
C VAL A 40 -6.22 24.63 19.23
N THR A 41 -5.69 25.85 19.21
CA THR A 41 -4.26 26.08 18.93
C THR A 41 -3.36 25.49 20.02
N LEU A 42 -3.74 25.62 21.30
CA LEU A 42 -2.99 25.06 22.41
C LEU A 42 -3.07 23.53 22.43
N PHE A 43 -4.23 22.95 22.09
CA PHE A 43 -4.41 21.52 21.93
C PHE A 43 -3.58 20.97 20.76
N LEU A 44 -3.49 21.69 19.64
CA LEU A 44 -2.63 21.33 18.52
C LEU A 44 -1.13 21.43 18.88
N ILE A 45 -0.72 22.44 19.66
CA ILE A 45 0.66 22.57 20.14
C ILE A 45 1.01 21.47 21.16
N LEU A 46 0.08 21.11 22.06
CA LEU A 46 0.27 20.02 23.03
C LEU A 46 0.24 18.63 22.37
N ALA A 47 -0.62 18.42 21.36
CA ALA A 47 -0.64 17.21 20.55
C ALA A 47 0.60 17.09 19.65
N ALA A 48 1.21 18.20 19.24
CA ALA A 48 2.50 18.23 18.55
C ALA A 48 3.70 18.14 19.51
N GLY A 49 3.51 18.44 20.80
CA GLY A 49 4.57 18.56 21.81
C GLY A 49 4.81 17.31 22.66
N SER A 50 4.11 16.20 22.42
CA SER A 50 4.42 14.89 23.00
C SER A 50 5.31 14.08 22.05
N ILE A 51 6.47 14.66 21.73
CA ILE A 51 7.62 13.91 21.23
C ILE A 51 8.53 13.74 22.45
N ASP A 52 8.36 12.62 23.14
CA ASP A 52 9.42 12.14 24.02
C ASP A 52 10.63 11.81 23.13
N ASN A 53 11.76 12.43 23.49
CA ASN A 53 13.07 12.09 22.96
C ASN A 53 13.44 10.67 23.39
N SER A 54 13.06 9.70 22.59
CA SER A 54 13.67 8.38 22.55
C SER A 54 13.76 7.95 21.10
N ASP A 55 14.96 8.12 20.54
CA ASP A 55 15.46 7.61 19.27
C ASP A 55 14.45 7.62 18.12
N SER A 56 14.37 8.78 17.47
CA SER A 56 13.79 8.94 16.14
C SER A 56 14.60 8.14 15.13
N ASP A 57 14.31 6.86 14.99
CA ASP A 57 14.61 6.09 13.79
C ASP A 57 13.70 6.66 12.71
N SER A 58 14.23 7.64 11.98
CA SER A 58 13.55 8.31 10.89
C SER A 58 12.94 7.25 9.97
N SER A 59 11.63 7.31 9.79
CA SER A 59 10.90 6.60 8.73
C SER A 59 11.55 6.95 7.39
N SER A 60 12.55 6.16 6.99
CA SER A 60 13.25 6.32 5.72
C SER A 60 12.23 6.05 4.63
N GLY A 61 11.91 7.08 3.85
CA GLY A 61 11.25 6.88 2.56
C GLY A 61 11.98 5.79 1.79
N GLY A 62 11.22 4.83 1.27
CA GLY A 62 11.74 3.65 0.60
C GLY A 62 12.78 4.04 -0.45
N GLU A 63 13.98 3.50 -0.31
CA GLU A 63 15.04 3.66 -1.31
C GLU A 63 14.57 3.03 -2.62
N ALA A 64 14.32 3.84 -3.66
CA ALA A 64 13.92 3.32 -4.95
C ALA A 64 15.06 2.47 -5.55
N PHE A 65 14.76 1.24 -5.97
CA PHE A 65 15.73 0.40 -6.67
C PHE A 65 15.96 0.96 -8.08
N THR A 66 17.21 1.30 -8.42
CA THR A 66 17.59 1.88 -9.73
C THR A 66 18.40 0.92 -10.60
N GLY A 67 18.61 -0.33 -10.16
CA GLY A 67 19.38 -1.32 -10.90
C GLY A 67 18.63 -1.92 -12.09
N GLU A 68 19.36 -2.50 -13.04
CA GLU A 68 18.77 -3.31 -14.12
C GLU A 68 18.25 -4.65 -13.58
N TYR A 69 17.26 -5.22 -14.26
CA TYR A 69 16.74 -6.54 -13.93
C TYR A 69 17.84 -7.60 -14.08
N SER A 70 17.95 -8.49 -13.08
CA SER A 70 18.75 -9.71 -13.17
C SER A 70 18.00 -10.90 -12.57
N GLU A 71 18.12 -12.07 -13.19
CA GLU A 71 17.38 -13.27 -12.75
C GLU A 71 17.92 -13.88 -11.45
N GLY A 72 19.17 -13.55 -11.08
CA GLY A 72 19.83 -14.11 -9.90
C GLY A 72 19.14 -13.72 -8.60
N LEU A 73 18.92 -14.71 -7.73
CA LEU A 73 18.48 -14.54 -6.34
C LEU A 73 19.49 -15.21 -5.41
N PRO A 74 19.84 -14.62 -4.25
CA PRO A 74 20.54 -15.34 -3.21
C PRO A 74 19.66 -16.50 -2.69
N ILE A 75 20.25 -17.67 -2.48
CA ILE A 75 19.55 -18.88 -2.02
C ILE A 75 20.09 -19.30 -0.66
N TYR A 76 19.21 -19.29 0.33
CA TYR A 76 19.51 -19.64 1.72
C TYR A 76 18.93 -21.03 2.02
N LYS A 77 19.75 -22.08 1.93
CA LYS A 77 19.30 -23.49 2.03
C LYS A 77 18.71 -23.87 3.40
N GLU A 78 19.06 -23.11 4.42
CA GLU A 78 18.52 -23.16 5.78
C GLU A 78 17.05 -22.74 5.85
N ILE A 79 16.56 -21.96 4.87
CA ILE A 79 15.14 -21.63 4.75
C ILE A 79 14.39 -22.87 4.30
N LYS A 80 13.56 -23.39 5.20
CA LYS A 80 12.64 -24.51 4.98
C LYS A 80 11.25 -24.01 4.74
N GLY A 81 10.55 -24.61 3.80
CA GLY A 81 9.14 -24.36 3.53
C GLY A 81 8.25 -24.78 4.69
N ARG A 82 7.05 -24.21 4.75
CA ARG A 82 6.07 -24.48 5.80
C ARG A 82 4.66 -24.42 5.22
N GLY A 83 3.74 -25.20 5.77
CA GLY A 83 2.38 -25.30 5.26
C GLY A 83 2.36 -25.71 3.77
N PRO A 84 1.69 -24.95 2.89
CA PRO A 84 1.62 -25.27 1.45
C PRO A 84 2.87 -24.84 0.65
N PHE A 85 3.86 -24.21 1.29
CA PHE A 85 5.05 -23.69 0.61
C PHE A 85 6.18 -24.73 0.65
N SER A 86 6.73 -25.07 -0.52
CA SER A 86 7.94 -25.89 -0.60
C SER A 86 9.18 -25.12 -0.13
N ASP A 87 10.26 -25.85 0.19
CA ASP A 87 11.58 -25.27 0.47
C ASP A 87 12.01 -24.30 -0.62
N GLU A 88 11.87 -24.71 -1.89
CA GLU A 88 12.27 -23.90 -3.04
C GLU A 88 11.49 -22.59 -3.13
N ILE A 89 10.16 -22.63 -2.96
CA ILE A 89 9.31 -21.43 -2.99
C ILE A 89 9.65 -20.48 -1.84
N ALA A 90 9.85 -21.00 -0.63
CA ALA A 90 10.26 -20.19 0.51
C ALA A 90 11.65 -19.55 0.27
N GLN A 91 12.60 -20.30 -0.30
CA GLN A 91 13.93 -19.81 -0.63
C GLN A 91 13.91 -18.71 -1.70
N TYR A 92 13.09 -18.84 -2.74
CA TYR A 92 12.95 -17.79 -3.75
C TYR A 92 12.28 -16.53 -3.20
N ALA A 93 11.27 -16.68 -2.34
CA ALA A 93 10.65 -15.52 -1.67
C ALA A 93 11.66 -14.79 -0.77
N VAL A 94 12.41 -15.52 0.06
CA VAL A 94 13.46 -14.94 0.91
C VAL A 94 14.56 -14.30 0.05
N GLY A 95 15.00 -14.97 -1.01
CA GLY A 95 16.03 -14.44 -1.91
C GLY A 95 15.60 -13.13 -2.59
N ALA A 96 14.37 -13.07 -3.10
CA ALA A 96 13.81 -11.85 -3.68
C ALA A 96 13.68 -10.74 -2.64
N ALA A 97 13.18 -11.06 -1.45
CA ALA A 97 13.05 -10.12 -0.34
C ALA A 97 14.40 -9.54 0.11
N VAL A 98 15.44 -10.37 0.21
CA VAL A 98 16.79 -9.92 0.55
C VAL A 98 17.36 -8.98 -0.50
N LYS A 99 17.22 -9.36 -1.78
CA LYS A 99 17.75 -8.59 -2.91
C LYS A 99 17.06 -7.23 -3.06
N TYR A 100 15.74 -7.20 -2.87
CA TYR A 100 14.90 -6.03 -3.17
C TYR A 100 14.38 -5.30 -1.91
N LYS A 101 14.89 -5.66 -0.73
CA LYS A 101 14.44 -5.16 0.59
C LYS A 101 12.92 -5.23 0.78
N LEU A 102 12.32 -6.38 0.44
CA LEU A 102 10.88 -6.66 0.61
C LEU A 102 10.67 -7.66 1.76
N LEU A 103 9.41 -8.00 2.03
CA LEU A 103 9.01 -8.97 3.06
C LEU A 103 8.60 -10.32 2.45
N PRO A 104 9.28 -11.43 2.77
CA PRO A 104 8.89 -12.76 2.30
C PRO A 104 7.44 -13.12 2.63
N SER A 105 6.91 -12.67 3.76
CA SER A 105 5.51 -12.92 4.14
C SER A 105 4.51 -12.34 3.13
N VAL A 106 4.80 -11.15 2.62
CA VAL A 106 3.99 -10.49 1.58
C VAL A 106 4.11 -11.26 0.27
N ILE A 107 5.33 -11.61 -0.14
CA ILE A 107 5.57 -12.37 -1.38
C ILE A 107 4.85 -13.73 -1.36
N LEU A 108 5.01 -14.49 -0.27
CA LEU A 108 4.43 -15.82 -0.12
C LEU A 108 2.91 -15.77 0.05
N SER A 109 2.36 -14.75 0.72
CA SER A 109 0.92 -14.60 0.82
C SER A 109 0.27 -14.25 -0.51
N GLN A 110 0.90 -13.40 -1.32
CA GLN A 110 0.45 -13.14 -2.68
C GLN A 110 0.61 -14.36 -3.59
N TYR A 111 1.71 -15.11 -3.49
CA TYR A 111 1.82 -16.41 -4.15
C TYR A 111 0.61 -17.29 -3.80
N GLY A 112 0.30 -17.43 -2.51
CA GLY A 112 -0.81 -18.27 -2.06
C GLY A 112 -2.16 -17.80 -2.58
N TYR A 113 -2.42 -16.49 -2.47
CA TYR A 113 -3.68 -15.86 -2.85
C TYR A 113 -3.90 -15.84 -4.37
N GLU A 114 -2.94 -15.32 -5.13
CA GLU A 114 -3.07 -15.09 -6.59
C GLU A 114 -2.99 -16.38 -7.40
N SER A 115 -2.22 -17.38 -6.92
CA SER A 115 -2.00 -18.61 -7.68
C SER A 115 -2.72 -19.84 -7.13
N ALA A 116 -3.53 -19.69 -6.08
CA ALA A 116 -4.07 -20.83 -5.33
C ALA A 116 -2.95 -21.81 -4.96
N PHE A 117 -1.91 -21.29 -4.33
CA PHE A 117 -0.69 -22.03 -3.96
C PHE A 117 0.02 -22.75 -5.13
N GLY A 118 -0.01 -22.15 -6.32
CA GLY A 118 0.65 -22.64 -7.54
C GLY A 118 -0.22 -23.51 -8.44
N THR A 119 -1.50 -23.69 -8.12
CA THR A 119 -2.41 -24.58 -8.86
C THR A 119 -3.20 -23.88 -9.96
N SER A 120 -3.23 -22.54 -9.99
CA SER A 120 -3.90 -21.77 -11.03
C SER A 120 -3.36 -22.06 -12.43
N ALA A 121 -4.16 -21.80 -13.47
CA ALA A 121 -3.76 -22.07 -14.85
C ALA A 121 -2.49 -21.31 -15.25
N SER A 122 -2.40 -20.01 -14.92
CA SER A 122 -1.22 -19.18 -15.17
C SER A 122 0.01 -19.66 -14.39
N ALA A 123 -0.17 -20.13 -13.15
CA ALA A 123 0.94 -20.68 -12.38
C ALA A 123 1.46 -22.00 -12.96
N ARG A 124 0.57 -22.94 -13.31
CA ARG A 124 0.98 -24.25 -13.85
C ARG A 124 1.56 -24.17 -15.25
N ASN A 125 0.98 -23.34 -16.13
CA ASN A 125 1.36 -23.30 -17.54
C ASN A 125 2.50 -22.31 -17.82
N ASP A 126 2.57 -21.23 -17.03
CA ASP A 126 3.43 -20.08 -17.32
C ASP A 126 4.36 -19.68 -16.17
N LEU A 127 4.31 -20.41 -15.04
CA LEU A 127 5.06 -20.11 -13.82
C LEU A 127 4.82 -18.67 -13.33
N ASN A 128 3.63 -18.13 -13.62
CA ASN A 128 3.22 -16.80 -13.22
C ASN A 128 2.34 -16.87 -11.97
N TYR A 129 3.00 -16.86 -10.82
CA TYR A 129 2.35 -17.02 -9.52
C TYR A 129 1.69 -15.74 -9.00
N PHE A 130 2.01 -14.59 -9.58
CA PHE A 130 1.61 -13.28 -9.04
C PHE A 130 0.65 -12.53 -9.98
N GLY A 131 0.14 -13.20 -11.03
CA GLY A 131 -0.81 -12.61 -11.97
C GLY A 131 -0.21 -11.54 -12.89
N ILE A 132 1.12 -11.49 -13.08
CA ILE A 132 1.83 -10.43 -13.81
C ILE A 132 1.36 -10.33 -15.24
N THR A 133 0.79 -9.17 -15.59
CA THR A 133 0.20 -8.94 -16.90
C THR A 133 1.27 -8.68 -17.95
N TRP A 134 1.04 -9.21 -19.14
CA TRP A 134 1.89 -8.98 -20.30
C TRP A 134 1.51 -7.65 -20.97
N PHE A 135 2.51 -6.92 -21.45
CA PHE A 135 2.35 -5.70 -22.23
C PHE A 135 3.49 -5.59 -23.27
N ASP A 136 3.28 -4.78 -24.31
CA ASP A 136 4.31 -4.58 -25.34
C ASP A 136 5.60 -4.00 -24.72
N GLY A 137 6.73 -4.67 -24.97
CA GLY A 137 8.04 -4.27 -24.46
C GLY A 137 8.42 -4.85 -23.09
N CYS A 138 7.60 -5.70 -22.48
CA CYS A 138 8.02 -6.42 -21.28
C CYS A 138 9.07 -7.51 -21.58
N LEU A 139 9.84 -7.90 -20.55
CA LEU A 139 10.98 -8.82 -20.68
C LEU A 139 10.60 -10.25 -21.05
N PHE A 140 9.36 -10.66 -20.77
CA PHE A 140 8.91 -12.04 -20.87
C PHE A 140 7.79 -12.21 -21.90
N PRO A 141 7.68 -13.36 -22.59
CA PRO A 141 6.67 -13.58 -23.61
C PRO A 141 5.25 -13.66 -23.04
N LYS A 142 4.25 -13.63 -23.95
CA LYS A 142 2.84 -13.88 -23.64
C LYS A 142 2.64 -15.31 -23.13
N GLY A 143 1.87 -15.46 -22.06
CA GLY A 143 1.43 -16.72 -21.47
C GLY A 143 -0.07 -16.96 -21.69
N THR A 144 -0.76 -17.43 -20.65
CA THR A 144 -2.20 -17.71 -20.63
C THR A 144 -3.02 -16.41 -20.69
N ALA A 145 -4.21 -16.48 -21.30
CA ALA A 145 -5.16 -15.37 -21.34
C ALA A 145 -5.67 -15.04 -19.93
N ARG A 146 -6.00 -13.76 -19.69
CA ARG A 146 -6.44 -13.30 -18.37
C ARG A 146 -7.91 -13.60 -18.08
N GLY A 147 -8.19 -14.03 -16.85
CA GLY A 147 -9.51 -14.48 -16.43
C GLY A 147 -9.94 -15.81 -17.04
N ILE A 148 -11.01 -16.40 -16.50
CA ILE A 148 -11.58 -17.66 -17.01
C ILE A 148 -12.06 -17.44 -18.44
N GLY A 149 -11.43 -18.11 -19.40
CA GLY A 149 -11.78 -17.99 -20.83
C GLY A 149 -11.40 -16.64 -21.46
N GLY A 150 -10.51 -15.85 -20.86
CA GLY A 150 -10.04 -14.59 -21.44
C GLY A 150 -10.93 -13.37 -21.17
N ILE A 151 -11.92 -13.50 -20.27
CA ILE A 151 -12.95 -12.47 -20.01
C ILE A 151 -12.39 -11.13 -19.54
N GLU A 152 -11.20 -11.10 -18.94
CA GLU A 152 -10.58 -9.86 -18.44
C GLU A 152 -9.82 -9.11 -19.53
N GLY A 153 -9.64 -9.72 -20.70
CA GLY A 153 -8.83 -9.17 -21.78
C GLY A 153 -7.32 -9.19 -21.46
N GLY A 154 -6.51 -9.32 -22.51
CA GLY A 154 -5.06 -9.36 -22.38
C GLY A 154 -4.52 -10.73 -21.93
N TRP A 155 -3.22 -10.74 -21.60
CA TRP A 155 -2.43 -11.95 -21.37
C TRP A 155 -1.61 -11.80 -20.10
N TYR A 156 -1.30 -12.91 -19.42
CA TYR A 156 -0.28 -12.97 -18.39
C TYR A 156 1.12 -13.10 -19.03
N MET A 157 2.17 -12.72 -18.31
CA MET A 157 3.55 -13.06 -18.68
C MET A 157 3.83 -14.55 -18.48
N LYS A 158 4.76 -15.09 -19.26
CA LYS A 158 5.29 -16.45 -19.10
C LYS A 158 6.74 -16.45 -18.69
N PHE A 159 7.03 -17.03 -17.53
CA PHE A 159 8.37 -17.12 -16.97
C PHE A 159 9.05 -18.43 -17.37
N PRO A 160 10.37 -18.41 -17.60
CA PRO A 160 11.12 -19.60 -17.98
C PRO A 160 11.33 -20.59 -16.81
N ASN A 161 11.30 -20.09 -15.58
CA ASN A 161 11.44 -20.87 -14.35
C ASN A 161 10.89 -20.07 -13.15
N SER A 162 10.65 -20.74 -12.01
CA SER A 162 10.08 -20.09 -10.82
C SER A 162 10.99 -19.00 -10.25
N LYS A 163 12.31 -19.21 -10.23
CA LYS A 163 13.27 -18.20 -9.75
C LYS A 163 13.16 -16.90 -10.54
N ALA A 164 13.00 -16.97 -11.87
CA ALA A 164 12.79 -15.81 -12.72
C ALA A 164 11.50 -15.06 -12.36
N ALA A 165 10.40 -15.78 -12.09
CA ALA A 165 9.14 -15.20 -11.67
C ALA A 165 9.26 -14.42 -10.35
N PHE A 166 9.89 -15.02 -9.33
CA PHE A 166 10.12 -14.37 -8.04
C PHE A 166 11.09 -13.18 -8.14
N SER A 167 12.17 -13.32 -8.93
CA SER A 167 13.10 -12.21 -9.15
C SER A 167 12.42 -11.04 -9.85
N TYR A 168 11.61 -11.31 -10.88
CA TYR A 168 10.91 -10.26 -11.63
C TYR A 168 9.83 -9.58 -10.80
N TYR A 169 9.06 -10.35 -10.01
CA TYR A 169 8.13 -9.79 -9.04
C TYR A 169 8.84 -8.81 -8.10
N GLY A 170 9.97 -9.21 -7.51
CA GLY A 170 10.71 -8.36 -6.57
C GLY A 170 11.24 -7.09 -7.25
N PHE A 171 11.81 -7.23 -8.44
CA PHE A 171 12.25 -6.11 -9.27
C PHE A 171 11.12 -5.13 -9.56
N MET A 172 9.98 -5.64 -10.02
CA MET A 172 8.83 -4.81 -10.38
C MET A 172 8.28 -4.05 -9.16
N VAL A 173 8.13 -4.71 -8.01
CA VAL A 173 7.70 -4.04 -6.77
C VAL A 173 8.70 -2.97 -6.35
N ALA A 174 10.01 -3.24 -6.47
CA ALA A 174 11.03 -2.31 -6.03
C ALA A 174 11.28 -1.11 -6.96
N THR A 175 10.89 -1.23 -8.24
CA THR A 175 11.19 -0.21 -9.26
C THR A 175 10.01 0.64 -9.67
N GLN A 176 8.79 0.09 -9.64
CA GLN A 176 7.62 0.85 -10.10
C GLN A 176 7.14 1.83 -9.03
N SER A 177 6.86 3.07 -9.44
CA SER A 177 6.53 4.18 -8.53
C SER A 177 5.26 3.99 -7.71
N ASN A 178 4.36 3.11 -8.16
CA ASN A 178 3.12 2.72 -7.48
C ASN A 178 3.33 1.63 -6.41
N PHE A 179 4.50 0.97 -6.38
CA PHE A 179 4.78 -0.15 -5.46
C PHE A 179 6.01 0.05 -4.59
N ASN A 180 6.98 0.85 -5.03
CA ASN A 180 8.29 0.95 -4.40
C ASN A 180 8.29 1.46 -2.95
N ALA A 181 7.18 2.02 -2.45
CA ALA A 181 6.98 2.28 -1.03
C ALA A 181 6.98 1.01 -0.14
N CYS A 182 6.93 -0.18 -0.75
CA CYS A 182 7.18 -1.46 -0.06
C CYS A 182 8.66 -1.71 0.26
N VAL A 183 9.59 -1.06 -0.43
CA VAL A 183 11.02 -1.25 -0.22
C VAL A 183 11.41 -0.71 1.16
N GLY A 184 11.97 -1.57 2.00
CA GLY A 184 12.34 -1.26 3.38
C GLY A 184 11.16 -1.22 4.36
N ASN A 185 9.93 -1.43 3.89
CA ASN A 185 8.76 -1.46 4.76
C ASN A 185 8.78 -2.75 5.62
N LYS A 186 8.60 -2.59 6.93
CA LYS A 186 8.64 -3.70 7.91
C LYS A 186 7.26 -4.19 8.35
N SER A 187 6.18 -3.62 7.79
CA SER A 187 4.80 -4.01 8.08
C SER A 187 4.19 -4.75 6.88
N PRO A 188 3.86 -6.05 7.05
CA PRO A 188 3.19 -6.80 5.99
C PRO A 188 1.85 -6.18 5.60
N GLY A 189 1.04 -5.75 6.58
CA GLY A 189 -0.24 -5.09 6.33
C GLY A 189 -0.09 -3.79 5.54
N ALA A 190 0.85 -2.93 5.94
CA ALA A 190 1.11 -1.68 5.20
C ALA A 190 1.56 -1.97 3.76
N SER A 191 2.41 -2.98 3.56
CA SER A 191 2.86 -3.41 2.24
C SER A 191 1.72 -3.93 1.37
N LEU A 192 0.80 -4.73 1.92
CA LEU A 192 -0.38 -5.21 1.21
C LEU A 192 -1.32 -4.06 0.79
N LEU A 193 -1.50 -3.05 1.65
CA LEU A 193 -2.28 -1.85 1.30
C LEU A 193 -1.60 -1.03 0.22
N ILE A 194 -0.27 -0.85 0.27
CA ILE A 194 0.50 -0.15 -0.77
C ILE A 194 0.32 -0.87 -2.10
N LEU A 195 0.57 -2.17 -2.16
CA LEU A 195 0.43 -2.97 -3.38
C LEU A 195 -0.99 -2.93 -3.92
N GLY A 196 -1.99 -3.14 -3.05
CA GLY A 196 -3.39 -3.11 -3.46
C GLY A 196 -3.80 -1.76 -4.04
N ARG A 197 -3.41 -0.64 -3.39
CA ARG A 197 -3.67 0.73 -3.90
C ARG A 197 -2.87 1.04 -5.17
N GLY A 198 -1.70 0.45 -5.31
CA GLY A 198 -0.86 0.55 -6.51
C GLY A 198 -1.41 -0.24 -7.70
N GLY A 199 -2.48 -1.03 -7.52
CA GLY A 199 -3.19 -1.71 -8.59
C GLY A 199 -3.06 -3.23 -8.60
N TYR A 200 -2.56 -3.87 -7.54
CA TYR A 200 -2.72 -5.33 -7.34
C TYR A 200 -4.17 -5.72 -6.98
N ALA A 201 -4.93 -4.79 -6.40
CA ALA A 201 -6.30 -5.00 -6.00
C ALA A 201 -7.17 -3.84 -6.51
N ALA A 202 -8.48 -3.93 -6.26
CA ALA A 202 -9.41 -2.86 -6.58
C ALA A 202 -8.98 -1.53 -5.93
N ALA A 203 -9.19 -0.43 -6.66
CA ALA A 203 -8.97 0.91 -6.14
C ALA A 203 -9.78 1.11 -4.84
N GLY A 204 -9.11 1.62 -3.79
CA GLY A 204 -9.75 1.87 -2.50
C GLY A 204 -9.64 0.73 -1.48
N ILE A 205 -8.70 -0.21 -1.65
CA ILE A 205 -8.44 -1.27 -0.67
C ILE A 205 -8.27 -0.73 0.78
N THR A 206 -8.90 -1.45 1.70
CA THR A 206 -8.86 -1.28 3.16
C THR A 206 -8.46 -2.59 3.83
N GLU A 207 -8.28 -2.56 5.15
CA GLU A 207 -7.96 -3.77 5.95
C GLU A 207 -9.08 -4.82 5.95
N ASP A 208 -10.32 -4.41 5.66
CA ASP A 208 -11.46 -5.33 5.55
C ASP A 208 -11.61 -5.94 4.14
N SER A 209 -10.78 -5.51 3.19
CA SER A 209 -10.90 -5.98 1.81
C SER A 209 -10.51 -7.45 1.66
N PRO A 210 -11.17 -8.23 0.77
CA PRO A 210 -10.90 -9.66 0.60
C PRO A 210 -9.43 -10.00 0.30
N TYR A 211 -8.76 -9.18 -0.50
CA TYR A 211 -7.33 -9.34 -0.80
C TYR A 211 -6.47 -9.19 0.46
N TYR A 212 -6.71 -8.14 1.25
CA TYR A 212 -5.94 -7.87 2.46
C TYR A 212 -6.16 -8.97 3.50
N THR A 213 -7.43 -9.27 3.81
CA THR A 213 -7.79 -10.28 4.80
C THR A 213 -7.32 -11.68 4.40
N GLY A 214 -7.43 -12.04 3.11
CA GLY A 214 -6.93 -13.30 2.56
C GLY A 214 -5.41 -13.43 2.71
N CYS A 215 -4.65 -12.42 2.28
CA CYS A 215 -3.20 -12.42 2.42
C CYS A 215 -2.76 -12.45 3.89
N MET A 216 -3.34 -11.61 4.76
CA MET A 216 -3.03 -11.60 6.20
C MET A 216 -3.36 -12.92 6.89
N SER A 217 -4.44 -13.59 6.48
CA SER A 217 -4.78 -14.94 6.95
C SER A 217 -3.70 -15.96 6.57
N ILE A 218 -3.21 -15.93 5.32
CA ILE A 218 -2.10 -16.79 4.86
C ILE A 218 -0.82 -16.52 5.65
N ILE A 219 -0.49 -15.24 5.89
CA ILE A 219 0.69 -14.83 6.69
C ILE A 219 0.60 -15.41 8.10
N THR A 220 -0.53 -15.22 8.76
CA THR A 220 -0.72 -15.59 10.17
C THR A 220 -0.76 -17.11 10.34
N SER A 221 -1.58 -17.80 9.53
CA SER A 221 -1.75 -19.26 9.62
C SER A 221 -0.46 -20.04 9.37
N ASN A 222 0.42 -19.51 8.54
CA ASN A 222 1.71 -20.14 8.22
C ASN A 222 2.89 -19.52 8.97
N LYS A 223 2.68 -18.56 9.88
CA LYS A 223 3.77 -17.89 10.62
C LYS A 223 4.85 -17.31 9.70
N LEU A 224 4.45 -16.64 8.62
CA LEU A 224 5.40 -16.22 7.58
C LEU A 224 6.30 -15.05 8.01
N THR A 225 5.94 -14.31 9.05
CA THR A 225 6.73 -13.18 9.57
C THR A 225 8.09 -13.61 10.12
N GLU A 226 8.28 -14.88 10.47
CA GLU A 226 9.60 -15.40 10.84
C GLU A 226 10.60 -15.34 9.67
N TYR A 227 10.12 -15.46 8.43
CA TYR A 227 10.98 -15.23 7.26
C TYR A 227 11.30 -13.75 7.05
N ASP A 228 10.39 -12.85 7.45
CA ASP A 228 10.65 -11.40 7.41
C ASP A 228 11.81 -11.04 8.33
N GLU A 229 11.81 -11.56 9.57
CA GLU A 229 12.91 -11.35 10.50
C GLU A 229 14.26 -11.83 9.94
N PHE A 230 14.27 -12.95 9.22
CA PHE A 230 15.46 -13.42 8.52
C PHE A 230 15.86 -12.45 7.41
N ALA A 231 14.95 -12.14 6.48
CA ALA A 231 15.26 -11.31 5.32
C ALA A 231 15.72 -9.90 5.72
N ILE A 232 15.08 -9.27 6.71
CA ILE A 232 15.44 -7.94 7.21
C ILE A 232 16.89 -7.90 7.72
N LYS A 233 17.36 -8.96 8.40
CA LYS A 233 18.75 -9.06 8.87
C LYS A 233 19.77 -9.16 7.73
N HIS A 234 19.35 -9.70 6.59
CA HIS A 234 20.21 -9.93 5.43
C HIS A 234 19.99 -8.88 4.31
N TRP A 235 19.12 -7.89 4.52
CA TRP A 235 18.94 -6.79 3.57
C TRP A 235 20.27 -6.09 3.31
N GLY A 236 20.66 -5.99 2.04
CA GLY A 236 21.95 -5.44 1.63
C GLY A 236 23.04 -6.50 1.37
N GLU A 237 22.90 -7.74 1.87
CA GLU A 237 23.84 -8.82 1.56
C GLU A 237 23.69 -9.37 0.14
N GLY A 238 22.52 -9.19 -0.47
CA GLY A 238 22.27 -9.54 -1.88
C GLY A 238 22.96 -8.60 -2.89
N GLY A 239 23.72 -7.61 -2.44
CA GLY A 239 24.17 -6.45 -3.22
C GLY A 239 25.63 -6.44 -3.69
N ASN A 240 26.43 -7.49 -3.45
CA ASN A 240 27.89 -7.38 -3.67
C ASN A 240 28.36 -7.25 -5.14
N ASN A 241 27.49 -7.11 -6.15
CA ASN A 241 27.92 -6.83 -7.53
C ASN A 241 27.04 -5.86 -8.34
N ASN A 242 26.00 -5.21 -7.80
CA ASN A 242 25.21 -4.23 -8.57
C ASN A 242 24.79 -3.04 -7.70
N GLY A 243 25.50 -1.91 -7.86
CA GLY A 243 25.02 -0.55 -7.59
C GLY A 243 24.85 -0.15 -6.11
N THR A 244 25.78 0.67 -5.62
CA THR A 244 25.65 1.39 -4.35
C THR A 244 24.43 2.31 -4.35
N ILE A 245 23.59 2.21 -3.31
CA ILE A 245 22.43 3.08 -3.11
C ILE A 245 22.90 4.39 -2.47
N THR A 246 22.96 5.46 -3.27
CA THR A 246 22.97 6.87 -2.80
C THR A 246 22.41 7.78 -3.90
N GLY A 247 21.29 8.46 -3.65
CA GLY A 247 20.82 9.55 -4.52
C GLY A 247 19.35 9.94 -4.32
N GLU A 248 19.09 11.22 -4.05
CA GLU A 248 17.78 11.85 -4.19
C GLU A 248 17.34 11.72 -5.66
N TRP A 249 16.16 11.15 -5.92
CA TRP A 249 15.66 10.94 -7.26
C TRP A 249 15.29 12.28 -7.91
N THR A 250 15.94 12.59 -9.03
CA THR A 250 15.50 13.62 -9.98
C THR A 250 14.89 12.92 -11.19
N ASN A 251 13.70 13.37 -11.61
CA ASN A 251 12.94 12.81 -12.73
C ASN A 251 13.81 12.77 -14.01
N PRO A 252 14.14 11.59 -14.57
CA PRO A 252 15.00 11.49 -15.74
C PRO A 252 14.29 11.81 -17.06
N PHE A 253 12.97 12.10 -17.06
CA PHE A 253 12.21 12.41 -18.28
C PHE A 253 11.29 13.64 -18.17
N PRO A 254 11.83 14.83 -17.84
CA PRO A 254 11.03 16.05 -17.75
C PRO A 254 10.43 16.41 -19.13
N GLY A 255 9.11 16.60 -19.19
CA GLY A 255 8.41 17.02 -20.41
C GLY A 255 8.05 15.93 -21.42
N SER A 256 8.21 14.64 -21.08
CA SER A 256 7.77 13.53 -21.94
C SER A 256 6.31 13.12 -21.67
N SER A 257 5.70 12.26 -22.50
CA SER A 257 4.36 11.69 -22.21
C SER A 257 4.33 10.81 -20.94
N LEU A 258 5.50 10.52 -20.36
CA LEU A 258 5.68 9.84 -19.08
C LEU A 258 5.71 10.82 -17.89
N ASP A 259 5.72 12.13 -18.16
CA ASP A 259 5.67 13.24 -17.17
C ASP A 259 4.26 13.46 -16.61
N LYS A 260 3.23 12.91 -17.27
CA LYS A 260 1.82 13.10 -16.93
C LYS A 260 1.08 11.77 -16.90
N SER A 261 1.06 11.13 -15.74
CA SER A 261 -0.07 10.34 -15.24
C SER A 261 -0.83 9.47 -16.27
N SER A 262 -0.13 8.52 -16.89
CA SER A 262 -0.73 7.50 -17.75
C SER A 262 0.25 6.33 -17.89
N PHE A 263 0.30 5.46 -16.88
CA PHE A 263 1.14 4.27 -16.96
C PHE A 263 0.39 3.15 -17.67
N SER A 264 0.87 2.81 -18.88
CA SER A 264 0.68 1.52 -19.54
C SER A 264 1.90 0.64 -19.25
N GLY A 265 2.18 0.41 -17.96
CA GLY A 265 3.28 -0.43 -17.50
C GLY A 265 2.80 -1.38 -16.41
N GLY A 266 3.08 -2.69 -16.57
CA GLY A 266 2.89 -3.77 -15.60
C GLY A 266 1.73 -3.63 -14.61
N GLN A 267 0.53 -3.31 -15.08
CA GLN A 267 -0.62 -3.19 -14.18
C GLN A 267 -1.14 -4.58 -13.82
N LEU A 268 -1.12 -4.90 -12.54
CA LEU A 268 -1.55 -6.17 -11.96
C LEU A 268 -3.05 -6.15 -11.65
N PHE A 269 -3.87 -5.82 -12.63
CA PHE A 269 -5.30 -5.68 -12.41
C PHE A 269 -5.95 -7.03 -12.10
N GLY A 270 -6.36 -7.26 -10.84
CA GLY A 270 -7.65 -7.89 -10.61
C GLY A 270 -8.74 -6.89 -11.04
N THR A 271 -9.39 -7.11 -12.19
CA THR A 271 -10.59 -6.37 -12.63
C THR A 271 -11.62 -6.31 -11.49
N ASN A 272 -12.25 -5.19 -11.09
CA ASN A 272 -12.85 -4.10 -11.88
C ASN A 272 -12.91 -2.73 -11.14
N PRO A 273 -12.86 -1.60 -11.86
CA PRO A 273 -13.55 -0.37 -11.47
C PRO A 273 -15.06 -0.54 -11.71
N GLY A 274 -15.84 -0.77 -10.65
CA GLY A 274 -17.29 -0.55 -10.65
C GLY A 274 -18.21 -1.68 -11.13
N GLY A 275 -17.94 -2.96 -10.85
CA GLY A 275 -18.85 -4.04 -11.24
C GLY A 275 -18.77 -5.31 -10.38
N GLU A 276 -19.69 -5.38 -9.42
CA GLU A 276 -20.19 -6.53 -8.64
C GLU A 276 -19.22 -7.33 -7.74
N PHE A 277 -19.41 -7.15 -6.43
CA PHE A 277 -19.08 -8.16 -5.41
C PHE A 277 -19.70 -9.50 -5.82
N ARG A 278 -18.89 -10.56 -5.94
CA ARG A 278 -19.44 -11.90 -5.75
C ARG A 278 -19.49 -12.20 -4.25
N PRO A 279 -20.66 -12.48 -3.67
CA PRO A 279 -20.83 -12.62 -2.22
C PRO A 279 -20.00 -13.72 -1.56
N ASN A 280 -19.45 -14.66 -2.33
CA ASN A 280 -18.74 -15.82 -1.79
C ASN A 280 -17.37 -15.93 -2.45
N GLY A 281 -16.36 -15.33 -1.82
CA GLY A 281 -14.98 -15.70 -2.06
C GLY A 281 -14.76 -17.14 -1.63
N PHE A 282 -14.60 -18.03 -2.61
CA PHE A 282 -13.85 -19.29 -2.61
C PHE A 282 -13.92 -19.79 -4.06
N HIS A 283 -12.77 -20.05 -4.67
CA HIS A 283 -12.70 -20.79 -5.93
C HIS A 283 -12.89 -22.27 -5.58
N ASP A 284 -14.10 -22.79 -5.75
CA ASP A 284 -14.31 -24.24 -5.85
C ASP A 284 -13.85 -24.72 -7.25
N GLY A 285 -13.50 -26.02 -7.30
CA GLY A 285 -12.90 -26.76 -8.41
C GLY A 285 -13.55 -26.64 -9.79
#